data_AF-A0A0R1TZ09-F1
#
_entry.id   AF-A0A0R1TZ09-F1
#
_cell.length_a   1.000
_cell.length_b   1.000
_cell.length_c   1.000
_cell.angle_alpha   90.00
_cell.angle_beta   90.00
_cell.angle_gamma   90.00
#
_symmetry.space_group_name_H-M   'P 1'
#
loop_
_entity.id
_entity.type
_entity.pdbx_description
1 polymer ?
#
loop_
_entity_poly.entity_id
_entity_poly.type
_entity_poly.pdbx_seq_one_letter_code
_entity_poly.pdbx_strand_id
1 'polypeptide(L)'
;MDKFFLVIFLASLFGIWHYWRRNPNKRLLITTITTAIISLLLFGAFSGSTNDVNAKKSQDSSIAKKESKAKSKKESEAKAQSESKAKAASLAKAKEESKAKAESASKAESIAQSESKKAASESAASESLARAQSESIAQEEARQAESQSIAAAEQASRQAAEQAQSQAQAQQNTDNSNSGGGNNTPPTNNGDLNTADANAQGVIVGNSRSMIYHVPGQRGYRMNSENAVYFNSEAEAQAAGYRKSLR
;
A
#
# COMPACT_ATOMS: atom_id res chain seq x y z
N MET A 1 -7.92 23.17 22.10
CA MET A 1 -9.15 22.41 21.76
C MET A 1 -8.77 21.05 21.17
N ASP A 2 -7.66 20.47 21.61
CA ASP A 2 -6.85 19.65 20.69
C ASP A 2 -7.06 18.15 20.92
N LYS A 3 -7.55 17.79 22.11
CA LYS A 3 -7.88 16.40 22.46
C LYS A 3 -9.16 15.92 21.80
N PHE A 4 -10.13 16.81 21.56
CA PHE A 4 -11.39 16.45 20.92
C PHE A 4 -11.20 16.14 19.43
N PHE A 5 -10.40 16.95 18.72
CA PHE A 5 -10.03 16.68 17.33
C PHE A 5 -9.15 15.43 17.19
N LEU A 6 -8.26 15.17 18.16
CA LEU A 6 -7.42 13.98 18.16
C LEU A 6 -8.23 12.69 18.33
N VAL A 7 -9.27 12.70 19.18
CA VAL A 7 -10.18 11.56 19.33
C VAL A 7 -11.02 11.32 18.08
N ILE A 8 -11.51 12.38 17.43
CA ILE A 8 -12.25 12.28 16.15
C ILE A 8 -11.33 11.73 15.05
N PHE A 9 -10.07 12.17 15.01
CA PHE A 9 -9.08 11.71 14.05
C PHE A 9 -8.76 10.22 14.23
N LEU A 10 -8.53 9.77 15.47
CA LEU A 10 -8.29 8.36 15.79
C LEU A 10 -9.51 7.47 15.50
N ALA A 11 -10.72 7.95 15.79
CA ALA A 11 -11.96 7.25 15.47
C ALA A 11 -12.16 7.10 13.94
N SER A 12 -11.78 8.12 13.17
CA SER A 12 -11.81 8.09 11.70
C SER A 12 -10.83 7.05 11.14
N LEU A 13 -9.60 7.01 11.64
CA LEU A 13 -8.59 6.02 11.25
C LEU A 13 -9.03 4.59 11.58
N PHE A 14 -9.61 4.36 12.77
CA PHE A 14 -10.13 3.06 13.15
C PHE A 14 -11.32 2.61 12.29
N GLY A 15 -12.21 3.55 11.94
CA GLY A 15 -13.32 3.28 11.02
C GLY A 15 -12.86 2.86 9.63
N ILE A 16 -11.83 3.51 9.10
CA ILE A 16 -11.23 3.19 7.79
C ILE A 16 -10.53 1.82 7.84
N TRP A 17 -9.77 1.53 8.89
CA TRP A 17 -9.13 0.23 9.10
C TRP A 17 -10.15 -0.91 9.23
N HIS A 18 -11.19 -0.71 10.03
CA HIS A 18 -12.27 -1.70 10.18
C HIS A 18 -13.04 -1.91 8.88
N TYR A 19 -13.26 -0.84 8.09
CA TYR A 19 -13.89 -0.93 6.79
C TYR A 19 -13.04 -1.71 5.78
N TRP A 20 -11.71 -1.56 5.82
CA TRP A 20 -10.77 -2.34 4.99
C TRP A 20 -10.73 -3.82 5.38
N ARG A 21 -10.84 -4.13 6.68
CA ARG A 21 -10.81 -5.51 7.21
C ARG A 21 -12.07 -6.34 6.92
N ARG A 22 -13.15 -5.72 6.42
CA ARG A 22 -14.46 -6.37 6.20
C ARG A 22 -14.83 -6.63 4.73
N ASN A 23 -13.85 -6.68 3.82
CA ASN A 23 -14.05 -6.86 2.36
C ASN A 23 -15.02 -5.83 1.74
N PRO A 24 -14.63 -4.55 1.65
CA PRO A 24 -15.52 -3.54 1.11
C PRO A 24 -15.60 -3.62 -0.42
N ASN A 25 -16.83 -3.48 -0.94
CA ASN A 25 -17.08 -3.35 -2.37
C ASN A 25 -16.32 -2.13 -2.91
N LYS A 26 -15.33 -2.36 -3.79
CA LYS A 26 -14.42 -1.31 -4.30
C LYS A 26 -15.15 -0.07 -4.87
N ARG A 27 -16.37 -0.26 -5.38
CA ARG A 27 -17.24 0.80 -5.89
C ARG A 27 -17.70 1.78 -4.80
N LEU A 28 -18.05 1.29 -3.61
CA LEU A 28 -18.51 2.11 -2.49
C LEU A 28 -17.38 2.93 -1.87
N LEU A 29 -16.16 2.38 -1.83
CA LEU A 29 -14.96 3.08 -1.35
C LEU A 29 -14.56 4.22 -2.29
N ILE A 30 -14.67 4.03 -3.62
CA ILE A 30 -14.40 5.10 -4.59
C ILE A 30 -15.45 6.22 -4.46
N THR A 31 -16.74 5.88 -4.32
CA THR A 31 -17.79 6.90 -4.17
C THR A 31 -17.59 7.78 -2.94
N THR A 32 -17.22 7.22 -1.79
CA THR A 32 -17.02 8.03 -0.57
C THR A 32 -15.81 8.96 -0.67
N ILE A 33 -14.69 8.48 -1.23
CA ILE A 33 -13.49 9.29 -1.46
C ILE A 33 -13.80 10.45 -2.42
N THR A 34 -14.50 10.17 -3.52
CA THR A 34 -14.88 11.24 -4.47
C THR A 34 -15.80 12.28 -3.82
N THR A 35 -16.78 11.86 -3.01
CA THR A 35 -17.65 12.81 -2.29
C THR A 35 -16.89 13.65 -1.26
N ALA A 36 -15.87 13.09 -0.61
CA ALA A 36 -15.05 13.80 0.38
C ALA A 36 -14.10 14.83 -0.27
N ILE A 37 -13.57 14.53 -1.46
CA ILE A 37 -12.72 15.46 -2.22
C ILE A 37 -13.57 16.62 -2.77
N ILE A 38 -14.78 16.33 -3.26
CA ILE A 38 -15.71 17.34 -3.76
C ILE A 38 -16.17 18.26 -2.61
N SER A 39 -16.49 17.71 -1.43
CA SER A 39 -16.87 18.54 -0.28
C SER A 39 -15.71 19.41 0.23
N LEU A 40 -14.47 18.93 0.17
CA LEU A 40 -13.28 19.72 0.50
C LEU A 40 -13.03 20.87 -0.48
N LEU A 41 -13.23 20.63 -1.78
CA LEU A 41 -13.11 21.66 -2.82
C LEU A 41 -14.20 22.74 -2.72
N LEU A 42 -15.43 22.36 -2.38
CA LEU A 42 -16.52 23.33 -2.19
C LEU A 42 -16.37 24.15 -0.90
N PHE A 43 -15.77 23.60 0.16
CA PHE A 43 -15.55 24.34 1.41
C PHE A 43 -14.39 25.36 1.31
N GLY A 44 -13.43 25.15 0.41
CA GLY A 44 -12.32 26.08 0.16
C GLY A 44 -12.68 27.36 -0.61
N ALA A 45 -13.88 27.44 -1.20
CA ALA A 45 -14.31 28.58 -2.02
C ALA A 45 -15.18 29.61 -1.30
N PHE A 46 -15.43 29.47 0.01
CA PHE A 46 -16.25 30.41 0.80
C PHE A 46 -15.45 31.14 1.89
N SER A 47 -14.32 31.74 1.52
CA SER A 47 -13.69 32.77 2.35
C SER A 47 -12.85 33.69 1.47
N GLY A 48 -13.38 34.87 1.14
CA GLY A 48 -12.62 35.88 0.40
C GLY A 48 -13.45 36.97 -0.28
N SER A 49 -13.67 38.06 0.46
CA SER A 49 -13.76 39.46 0.00
C SER A 49 -14.76 39.87 -1.09
N THR A 50 -15.78 40.62 -0.67
CA THR A 50 -16.45 41.63 -1.49
C THR A 50 -15.68 42.96 -1.43
N ASN A 51 -15.02 43.32 -2.54
CA ASN A 51 -14.76 44.69 -3.00
C ASN A 51 -14.86 44.57 -4.54
N ASP A 52 -15.58 45.36 -5.32
CA ASP A 52 -15.98 46.77 -5.30
C ASP A 52 -17.33 46.89 -6.04
N VAL A 53 -17.92 48.10 -6.14
CA VAL A 53 -18.29 48.76 -7.42
C VAL A 53 -18.96 50.12 -7.12
N ASN A 54 -18.20 51.19 -7.41
CA ASN A 54 -18.55 52.33 -8.29
C ASN A 54 -19.94 53.00 -8.20
N ALA A 55 -19.97 54.33 -8.01
CA ALA A 55 -20.82 55.24 -8.81
C ALA A 55 -20.49 56.73 -8.59
N LYS A 56 -19.79 57.32 -9.57
CA LYS A 56 -20.21 58.51 -10.36
C LYS A 56 -20.99 59.64 -9.63
N LYS A 57 -20.41 60.85 -9.52
CA LYS A 57 -21.10 62.12 -9.88
C LYS A 57 -20.12 63.28 -10.11
N SER A 58 -20.19 63.88 -11.28
CA SER A 58 -19.64 65.19 -11.62
C SER A 58 -20.79 66.16 -11.89
N GLN A 59 -20.46 67.46 -11.87
CA GLN A 59 -21.27 68.67 -12.10
C GLN A 59 -22.02 69.24 -10.89
N ASP A 60 -21.62 70.44 -10.45
CA ASP A 60 -22.31 71.68 -10.84
C ASP A 60 -21.40 72.93 -10.69
N SER A 61 -21.73 73.92 -11.52
CA SER A 61 -21.36 75.34 -11.69
C SER A 61 -21.28 76.20 -10.41
N SER A 62 -21.08 77.51 -10.42
CA SER A 62 -20.21 78.45 -11.14
C SER A 62 -20.32 79.78 -10.39
N ILE A 63 -19.26 80.61 -10.45
CA ILE A 63 -19.26 82.08 -10.44
C ILE A 63 -19.98 82.83 -9.28
N ALA A 64 -19.19 83.55 -8.48
CA ALA A 64 -19.56 84.89 -8.03
C ALA A 64 -18.33 85.81 -7.94
N LYS A 65 -18.39 86.88 -8.73
CA LYS A 65 -17.45 88.01 -8.87
C LYS A 65 -17.62 89.03 -7.73
N LYS A 66 -16.53 89.68 -7.32
CA LYS A 66 -16.42 91.12 -6.95
C LYS A 66 -14.93 91.43 -6.64
N GLU A 67 -14.19 91.98 -7.60
CA GLU A 67 -13.77 93.41 -7.68
C GLU A 67 -12.98 93.89 -6.45
N SER A 68 -11.70 94.25 -6.57
CA SER A 68 -11.29 95.58 -7.06
C SER A 68 -9.83 95.67 -7.58
N LYS A 69 -9.64 96.62 -8.51
CA LYS A 69 -8.40 97.12 -9.16
C LYS A 69 -7.43 97.75 -8.13
N ALA A 70 -6.13 98.00 -8.34
CA ALA A 70 -5.41 98.51 -9.52
C ALA A 70 -3.87 98.52 -9.31
N LYS A 71 -3.11 98.56 -10.43
CA LYS A 71 -1.71 99.05 -10.62
C LYS A 71 -0.61 98.28 -9.84
N SER A 72 0.42 97.71 -10.47
CA SER A 72 1.42 98.41 -11.28
C SER A 72 2.28 97.43 -12.09
N LYS A 73 2.50 97.83 -13.34
CA LYS A 73 3.46 97.37 -14.36
C LYS A 73 4.89 97.17 -13.81
N LYS A 74 5.61 96.20 -14.43
CA LYS A 74 7.06 96.20 -14.74
C LYS A 74 7.99 95.42 -13.79
N GLU A 75 8.16 94.11 -14.02
CA GLU A 75 9.45 93.39 -13.84
C GLU A 75 9.37 91.97 -14.43
N SER A 76 9.40 91.90 -15.76
CA SER A 76 9.81 90.70 -16.49
C SER A 76 11.34 90.64 -16.45
N GLU A 77 11.90 89.43 -16.24
CA GLU A 77 13.34 89.08 -16.23
C GLU A 77 14.02 88.90 -14.86
N ALA A 78 13.40 88.14 -13.95
CA ALA A 78 14.14 87.48 -12.86
C ALA A 78 13.52 86.15 -12.39
N LYS A 79 12.80 85.45 -13.27
CA LYS A 79 12.09 84.20 -12.91
C LYS A 79 12.26 83.03 -13.90
N ALA A 80 13.24 83.12 -14.80
CA ALA A 80 13.52 82.06 -15.79
C ALA A 80 14.78 81.22 -15.48
N GLN A 81 15.54 81.53 -14.42
CA GLN A 81 16.76 80.80 -14.06
C GLN A 81 16.70 80.03 -12.73
N SER A 82 15.63 80.16 -11.93
CA SER A 82 15.42 79.34 -10.72
C SER A 82 14.60 78.07 -10.97
N GLU A 83 13.85 77.98 -12.07
CA GLU A 83 13.02 76.81 -12.40
C GLU A 83 13.77 75.72 -13.19
N SER A 84 14.87 76.06 -13.88
CA SER A 84 15.67 75.09 -14.65
C SER A 84 16.64 74.28 -13.78
N LYS A 85 17.17 74.85 -12.69
CA LYS A 85 17.97 74.10 -11.70
C LYS A 85 17.13 73.21 -10.77
N ALA A 86 15.91 73.63 -10.42
CA ALA A 86 15.01 72.84 -9.58
C ALA A 86 14.45 71.60 -10.29
N LYS A 87 14.17 71.68 -11.60
CA LYS A 87 13.74 70.51 -12.41
C LYS A 87 14.89 69.54 -12.73
N ALA A 88 16.12 70.03 -12.92
CA ALA A 88 17.28 69.15 -13.14
C ALA A 88 17.69 68.38 -11.87
N ALA A 89 17.60 69.01 -10.70
CA ALA A 89 17.89 68.37 -9.41
C ALA A 89 16.83 67.33 -9.00
N SER A 90 15.53 67.56 -9.32
CA SER A 90 14.47 66.58 -9.03
C SER A 90 14.51 65.36 -9.96
N LEU A 91 14.91 65.53 -11.22
CA LEU A 91 15.12 64.44 -12.17
C LEU A 91 16.36 63.59 -11.83
N ALA A 92 17.45 64.20 -11.35
CA ALA A 92 18.63 63.46 -10.91
C ALA A 92 18.34 62.60 -9.65
N LYS A 93 17.63 63.17 -8.67
CA LYS A 93 17.25 62.46 -7.44
C LYS A 93 16.24 61.33 -7.70
N ALA A 94 15.28 61.54 -8.60
CA ALA A 94 14.33 60.50 -9.01
C ALA A 94 15.00 59.36 -9.81
N LYS A 95 16.04 59.66 -10.59
CA LYS A 95 16.79 58.64 -11.36
C LYS A 95 17.67 57.80 -10.44
N GLU A 96 18.27 58.39 -9.41
CA GLU A 96 19.08 57.69 -8.41
C GLU A 96 18.22 56.82 -7.47
N GLU A 97 17.06 57.29 -7.02
CA GLU A 97 16.08 56.48 -6.27
C GLU A 97 15.50 55.32 -7.12
N SER A 98 15.25 55.54 -8.42
CA SER A 98 14.78 54.47 -9.31
C SER A 98 15.83 53.38 -9.57
N LYS A 99 17.11 53.74 -9.61
CA LYS A 99 18.22 52.81 -9.78
C LYS A 99 18.48 52.00 -8.49
N ALA A 100 18.45 52.66 -7.32
CA ALA A 100 18.57 52.00 -6.03
C ALA A 100 17.39 51.04 -5.77
N LYS A 101 16.17 51.41 -6.18
CA LYS A 101 14.99 50.55 -6.07
C LYS A 101 15.06 49.34 -7.01
N ALA A 102 15.58 49.50 -8.22
CA ALA A 102 15.81 48.40 -9.16
C ALA A 102 16.89 47.42 -8.69
N GLU A 103 18.02 47.91 -8.16
CA GLU A 103 19.09 47.06 -7.60
C GLU A 103 18.64 46.32 -6.31
N SER A 104 17.78 46.94 -5.49
CA SER A 104 17.18 46.29 -4.32
C SER A 104 16.18 45.19 -4.70
N ALA A 105 15.42 45.39 -5.78
CA ALA A 105 14.46 44.42 -6.29
C ALA A 105 15.17 43.21 -6.93
N SER A 106 16.22 43.43 -7.72
CA SER A 106 17.00 42.34 -8.32
C SER A 106 17.73 41.49 -7.28
N LYS A 107 18.20 42.11 -6.18
CA LYS A 107 18.83 41.39 -5.07
C LYS A 107 17.82 40.58 -4.27
N ALA A 108 16.63 41.12 -4.01
CA ALA A 108 15.54 40.39 -3.36
C ALA A 108 15.04 39.19 -4.20
N GLU A 109 14.94 39.34 -5.52
CA GLU A 109 14.55 38.27 -6.43
C GLU A 109 15.60 37.14 -6.48
N SER A 110 16.89 37.48 -6.48
CA SER A 110 17.98 36.50 -6.42
C SER A 110 18.00 35.70 -5.11
N ILE A 111 17.67 36.34 -3.98
CA ILE A 111 17.58 35.69 -2.67
C ILE A 111 16.38 34.75 -2.64
N ALA A 112 15.20 35.21 -3.09
CA ALA A 112 13.99 34.38 -3.16
C ALA A 112 14.18 33.14 -4.04
N GLN A 113 14.88 33.28 -5.17
CA GLN A 113 15.17 32.16 -6.08
C GLN A 113 16.21 31.19 -5.50
N SER A 114 17.11 31.65 -4.62
CA SER A 114 18.07 30.80 -3.91
C SER A 114 17.40 30.01 -2.78
N GLU A 115 16.48 30.65 -2.04
CA GLU A 115 15.71 30.00 -0.97
C GLU A 115 14.73 28.96 -1.54
N SER A 116 14.09 29.25 -2.68
CA SER A 116 13.19 28.29 -3.34
C SER A 116 13.93 27.06 -3.86
N LYS A 117 15.15 27.22 -4.40
CA LYS A 117 15.99 26.10 -4.83
C LYS A 117 16.52 25.28 -3.66
N LYS A 118 16.88 25.93 -2.56
CA LYS A 118 17.30 25.24 -1.32
C LYS A 118 16.15 24.43 -0.72
N ALA A 119 14.95 25.01 -0.65
CA ALA A 119 13.75 24.32 -0.16
C ALA A 119 13.38 23.11 -1.04
N ALA A 120 13.45 23.25 -2.37
CA ALA A 120 13.22 22.15 -3.30
C ALA A 120 14.27 21.02 -3.18
N SER A 121 15.53 21.38 -2.95
CA SER A 121 16.61 20.41 -2.71
C SER A 121 16.44 19.66 -1.40
N GLU A 122 16.00 20.35 -0.34
CA GLU A 122 15.74 19.72 0.97
C GLU A 122 14.52 18.82 0.93
N SER A 123 13.45 19.21 0.21
CA SER A 123 12.28 18.35 0.05
C SER A 123 12.62 17.09 -0.75
N ALA A 124 13.37 17.21 -1.84
CA ALA A 124 13.82 16.07 -2.65
C ALA A 124 14.73 15.11 -1.84
N ALA A 125 15.63 15.65 -1.02
CA ALA A 125 16.47 14.85 -0.13
C ALA A 125 15.63 14.10 0.91
N SER A 126 14.66 14.77 1.54
CA SER A 126 13.77 14.14 2.53
C SER A 126 12.89 13.04 1.91
N GLU A 127 12.41 13.24 0.68
CA GLU A 127 11.60 12.25 -0.03
C GLU A 127 12.44 11.03 -0.44
N SER A 128 13.70 11.24 -0.85
CA SER A 128 14.61 10.15 -1.18
C SER A 128 14.94 9.28 0.04
N LEU A 129 15.12 9.90 1.23
CA LEU A 129 15.35 9.20 2.49
C LEU A 129 14.11 8.41 2.91
N ALA A 130 12.92 9.00 2.79
CA ALA A 130 11.67 8.31 3.12
C ALA A 130 11.44 7.09 2.20
N ARG A 131 11.72 7.23 0.91
CA ARG A 131 11.64 6.10 -0.04
C ARG A 131 12.65 5.00 0.29
N ALA A 132 13.90 5.35 0.54
CA ALA A 132 14.94 4.38 0.94
C ALA A 132 14.57 3.64 2.24
N GLN A 133 14.03 4.35 3.24
CA GLN A 133 13.53 3.72 4.46
C GLN A 133 12.36 2.78 4.18
N SER A 134 11.38 3.19 3.36
CA SER A 134 10.24 2.33 3.01
C SER A 134 10.65 1.06 2.26
N GLU A 135 11.61 1.15 1.34
CA GLU A 135 12.14 0.00 0.60
C GLU A 135 12.89 -0.95 1.54
N SER A 136 13.67 -0.43 2.49
CA SER A 136 14.39 -1.25 3.46
C SER A 136 13.44 -2.01 4.40
N ILE A 137 12.34 -1.38 4.85
CA ILE A 137 11.31 -2.01 5.67
C ILE A 137 10.60 -3.10 4.89
N ALA A 138 10.19 -2.83 3.64
CA ALA A 138 9.54 -3.82 2.80
C ALA A 138 10.44 -5.04 2.52
N GLN A 139 11.74 -4.82 2.32
CA GLN A 139 12.70 -5.92 2.12
C GLN A 139 12.89 -6.76 3.38
N GLU A 140 12.92 -6.12 4.56
CA GLU A 140 13.04 -6.81 5.85
C GLU A 140 11.77 -7.63 6.15
N GLU A 141 10.58 -7.06 5.93
CA GLU A 141 9.31 -7.79 6.08
C GLU A 141 9.23 -9.00 5.14
N ALA A 142 9.69 -8.87 3.89
CA ALA A 142 9.74 -9.98 2.94
C ALA A 142 10.68 -11.09 3.42
N ARG A 143 11.88 -10.75 3.93
CA ARG A 143 12.83 -11.72 4.49
C ARG A 143 12.27 -12.43 5.73
N GLN A 144 11.56 -11.71 6.59
CA GLN A 144 10.92 -12.30 7.76
C GLN A 144 9.80 -13.25 7.37
N ALA A 145 8.97 -12.90 6.39
CA ALA A 145 7.92 -13.77 5.86
C ALA A 145 8.52 -15.05 5.24
N GLU A 146 9.60 -14.93 4.47
CA GLU A 146 10.30 -16.08 3.88
C GLU A 146 10.89 -16.98 4.97
N SER A 147 11.58 -16.42 5.96
CA SER A 147 12.14 -17.15 7.10
C SER A 147 11.06 -17.91 7.89
N GLN A 148 9.92 -17.26 8.17
CA GLN A 148 8.79 -17.90 8.84
C GLN A 148 8.20 -19.05 8.01
N SER A 149 8.12 -18.89 6.68
CA SER A 149 7.62 -19.94 5.79
C SER A 149 8.54 -21.17 5.76
N ILE A 150 9.86 -20.96 5.76
CA ILE A 150 10.87 -22.02 5.80
C ILE A 150 10.80 -22.75 7.15
N ALA A 151 10.74 -22.01 8.26
CA ALA A 151 10.62 -22.59 9.59
C ALA A 151 9.32 -23.42 9.75
N ALA A 152 8.20 -22.93 9.22
CA ALA A 152 6.94 -23.65 9.24
C ALA A 152 7.00 -24.94 8.40
N ALA A 153 7.63 -24.89 7.23
CA ALA A 153 7.83 -26.07 6.38
C ALA A 153 8.74 -27.12 7.05
N GLU A 154 9.79 -26.69 7.75
CA GLU A 154 10.68 -27.58 8.48
C GLU A 154 9.99 -28.22 9.70
N GLN A 155 9.15 -27.47 10.41
CA GLN A 155 8.34 -28.04 11.49
C GLN A 155 7.34 -29.07 10.97
N ALA A 156 6.67 -28.78 9.85
CA ALA A 156 5.74 -29.73 9.23
C ALA A 156 6.44 -31.02 8.77
N SER A 157 7.66 -30.91 8.20
CA SER A 157 8.42 -32.08 7.76
C SER A 157 8.91 -32.93 8.94
N ARG A 158 9.35 -32.31 10.04
CA ARG A 158 9.72 -33.01 11.28
C ARG A 158 8.53 -33.76 11.89
N GLN A 159 7.37 -33.13 11.96
CA GLN A 159 6.14 -33.77 12.45
C GLN A 159 5.74 -34.96 11.58
N ALA A 160 5.82 -34.83 10.26
CA ALA A 160 5.53 -35.95 9.35
C ALA A 160 6.51 -37.12 9.53
N ALA A 161 7.81 -36.82 9.75
CA ALA A 161 8.82 -37.85 10.01
C ALA A 161 8.59 -38.57 11.35
N GLU A 162 8.25 -37.85 12.42
CA GLU A 162 7.91 -38.44 13.73
C GLU A 162 6.65 -39.32 13.65
N GLN A 163 5.65 -38.90 12.88
CA GLN A 163 4.45 -39.70 12.63
C GLN A 163 4.77 -40.97 11.83
N ALA A 164 5.65 -40.89 10.84
CA ALA A 164 6.09 -42.06 10.08
C ALA A 164 6.89 -43.04 10.96
N GLN A 165 7.77 -42.54 11.84
CA GLN A 165 8.56 -43.36 12.74
C GLN A 165 7.72 -44.06 13.81
N SER A 166 6.72 -43.36 14.38
CA SER A 166 5.80 -43.96 15.36
C SER A 166 4.90 -45.04 14.74
N GLN A 167 4.46 -44.86 13.48
CA GLN A 167 3.74 -45.90 12.75
C GLN A 167 4.62 -47.13 12.49
N ALA A 168 5.89 -46.94 12.09
CA ALA A 168 6.82 -48.03 11.87
C ALA A 168 7.11 -48.84 13.16
N GLN A 169 7.22 -48.18 14.32
CA GLN A 169 7.39 -48.85 15.61
C GLN A 169 6.13 -49.59 16.06
N ALA A 170 4.94 -49.07 15.77
CA ALA A 170 3.68 -49.78 16.04
C ALA A 170 3.57 -51.07 15.22
N GLN A 171 4.03 -51.08 13.96
CA GLN A 171 4.09 -52.29 13.13
C GLN A 171 5.09 -53.34 13.66
N GLN A 172 6.23 -52.93 14.23
CA GLN A 172 7.17 -53.87 14.84
C GLN A 172 6.64 -54.52 16.13
N ASN A 173 5.81 -53.82 16.91
CA ASN A 173 5.22 -54.38 18.14
C ASN A 173 4.06 -55.36 17.87
N THR A 174 3.43 -55.30 16.70
CA THR A 174 2.45 -56.31 16.26
C THR A 174 3.11 -57.62 15.80
N ASP A 175 4.35 -57.58 15.30
CA ASP A 175 5.07 -58.81 14.92
C ASP A 175 5.56 -59.63 16.13
N ASN A 176 5.80 -58.98 17.28
CA ASN A 176 6.31 -59.68 18.47
C ASN A 176 5.21 -60.29 19.38
N SER A 177 3.93 -60.03 19.11
CA SER A 177 2.80 -60.61 19.88
C SER A 177 2.16 -61.83 19.21
N ASN A 178 2.65 -62.23 18.02
CA ASN A 178 2.22 -63.45 17.33
C ASN A 178 3.33 -64.52 17.26
N SER A 179 4.12 -64.65 18.33
CA SER A 179 4.90 -65.87 18.57
C SER A 179 3.99 -66.95 19.16
N GLY A 180 3.03 -67.38 18.34
CA GLY A 180 2.03 -68.40 18.64
C GLY A 180 1.69 -69.21 17.40
N GLY A 181 2.70 -69.76 16.73
CA GLY A 181 2.56 -70.85 15.75
C GLY A 181 1.95 -70.47 14.40
N GLY A 182 2.79 -70.22 13.40
CA GLY A 182 2.37 -70.14 12.01
C GLY A 182 3.54 -69.90 11.09
N ASN A 183 3.90 -70.91 10.31
CA ASN A 183 5.07 -70.93 9.43
C ASN A 183 5.15 -69.71 8.49
N ASN A 184 6.35 -69.12 8.41
CA ASN A 184 6.77 -68.17 7.39
C ASN A 184 6.89 -68.87 6.02
N THR A 185 5.75 -69.23 5.45
CA THR A 185 5.63 -69.57 4.03
C THR A 185 4.83 -68.43 3.40
N PRO A 186 5.33 -67.79 2.31
CA PRO A 186 4.48 -66.90 1.51
C PRO A 186 3.22 -67.70 1.19
N PRO A 187 2.00 -67.19 1.45
CA PRO A 187 0.81 -67.91 1.07
C PRO A 187 0.94 -68.14 -0.44
N THR A 188 1.07 -69.41 -0.83
CA THR A 188 0.97 -69.84 -2.23
C THR A 188 -0.50 -69.66 -2.57
N ASN A 189 -0.87 -68.41 -2.75
CA ASN A 189 -2.19 -67.97 -3.12
C ASN A 189 -2.38 -68.50 -4.52
N ASN A 190 -3.33 -69.42 -4.65
CA ASN A 190 -3.67 -70.15 -5.86
C ASN A 190 -4.34 -69.21 -6.90
N GLY A 191 -3.77 -68.03 -7.13
CA GLY A 191 -4.37 -66.91 -7.84
C GLY A 191 -5.40 -66.13 -7.03
N ASP A 192 -5.45 -66.25 -5.70
CA ASP A 192 -6.44 -65.56 -4.85
C ASP A 192 -5.79 -64.83 -3.67
N LEU A 193 -5.93 -63.51 -3.63
CA LEU A 193 -5.35 -62.58 -2.67
C LEU A 193 -6.46 -61.84 -1.93
N ASN A 194 -6.45 -61.88 -0.60
CA ASN A 194 -7.31 -61.02 0.20
C ASN A 194 -6.61 -59.68 0.47
N THR A 195 -7.28 -58.58 0.15
CA THR A 195 -6.72 -57.24 0.35
C THR A 195 -6.53 -56.89 1.82
N ALA A 196 -7.26 -57.49 2.77
CA ALA A 196 -7.00 -57.25 4.19
C ALA A 196 -5.66 -57.84 4.65
N ASP A 197 -5.29 -59.02 4.13
CA ASP A 197 -4.05 -59.71 4.52
C ASP A 197 -2.82 -58.98 3.93
N ALA A 198 -2.94 -58.47 2.70
CA ALA A 198 -1.93 -57.62 2.08
C ALA A 198 -1.78 -56.24 2.76
N ASN A 199 -2.89 -55.72 3.30
CA ASN A 199 -2.90 -54.44 3.99
C ASN A 199 -2.47 -54.56 5.46
N ALA A 200 -2.37 -55.78 6.01
CA ALA A 200 -1.90 -56.02 7.38
C ALA A 200 -0.44 -55.58 7.57
N GLN A 201 0.37 -55.60 6.50
CA GLN A 201 1.73 -55.04 6.52
C GLN A 201 1.77 -53.51 6.32
N GLY A 202 0.61 -52.82 6.29
CA GLY A 202 0.52 -51.37 6.08
C GLY A 202 0.69 -50.92 4.62
N VAL A 203 0.73 -51.86 3.69
CA VAL A 203 0.87 -51.58 2.25
C VAL A 203 -0.51 -51.33 1.64
N ILE A 204 -0.60 -50.40 0.67
CA ILE A 204 -1.84 -50.15 -0.07
C ILE A 204 -1.88 -51.08 -1.27
N VAL A 205 -2.89 -51.96 -1.34
CA VAL A 205 -3.06 -52.87 -2.48
C VAL A 205 -4.15 -52.38 -3.43
N GLY A 206 -3.81 -52.28 -4.71
CA GLY A 206 -4.69 -51.97 -5.82
C GLY A 206 -4.94 -53.18 -6.71
N ASN A 207 -6.09 -53.19 -7.38
CA ASN A 207 -6.40 -54.15 -8.42
C ASN A 207 -6.25 -53.50 -9.80
N SER A 208 -5.28 -53.95 -10.60
CA SER A 208 -4.98 -53.37 -11.93
C SER A 208 -6.13 -53.44 -12.93
N ARG A 209 -7.06 -54.38 -12.75
CA ARG A 209 -8.23 -54.52 -13.62
C ARG A 209 -9.35 -53.55 -13.28
N SER A 210 -9.57 -53.25 -12.00
CA SER A 210 -10.63 -52.33 -11.57
C SER A 210 -10.15 -50.92 -11.30
N MET A 211 -8.83 -50.70 -11.23
CA MET A 211 -8.20 -49.45 -10.79
C MET A 211 -8.72 -48.99 -9.42
N ILE A 212 -9.00 -49.94 -8.52
CA ILE A 212 -9.45 -49.65 -7.15
C ILE A 212 -8.35 -50.05 -6.17
N TYR A 213 -8.00 -49.15 -5.25
CA TYR A 213 -7.07 -49.43 -4.16
C TYR A 213 -7.77 -49.51 -2.80
N HIS A 214 -7.21 -50.33 -1.91
CA HIS A 214 -7.66 -50.52 -0.53
C HIS A 214 -6.59 -50.01 0.42
N VAL A 215 -7.02 -49.33 1.48
CA VAL A 215 -6.11 -48.84 2.55
C VAL A 215 -6.16 -49.75 3.78
N PRO A 216 -5.12 -49.76 4.61
CA PRO A 216 -5.15 -50.47 5.89
C PRO A 216 -6.37 -50.07 6.73
N GLY A 217 -7.05 -51.08 7.32
CA GLY A 217 -8.27 -50.88 8.13
C GLY A 217 -9.59 -50.93 7.35
N GLN A 218 -9.58 -50.97 6.02
CA GLN A 218 -10.79 -51.27 5.23
C GLN A 218 -11.15 -52.76 5.28
N ARG A 219 -12.41 -53.08 4.98
CA ARG A 219 -12.83 -54.46 4.83
C ARG A 219 -12.14 -55.09 3.62
N GLY A 220 -11.46 -56.21 3.86
CA GLY A 220 -10.81 -57.00 2.83
C GLY A 220 -11.79 -57.61 1.83
N TYR A 221 -11.33 -57.83 0.61
CA TYR A 221 -12.00 -58.61 -0.42
C TYR A 221 -10.99 -59.51 -1.14
N ARG A 222 -11.49 -60.62 -1.68
CA ARG A 222 -10.72 -61.64 -2.40
C ARG A 222 -10.60 -61.29 -3.88
N MET A 223 -9.40 -61.03 -4.36
CA MET A 223 -9.11 -60.70 -5.76
C MET A 223 -8.01 -61.59 -6.33
N ASN A 224 -7.85 -61.64 -7.65
CA ASN A 224 -6.72 -62.39 -8.21
C ASN A 224 -5.38 -61.68 -7.94
N SER A 225 -4.43 -62.39 -7.34
CA SER A 225 -3.09 -61.91 -7.00
C SER A 225 -2.30 -61.40 -8.20
N GLU A 226 -2.55 -61.93 -9.41
CA GLU A 226 -1.91 -61.46 -10.65
C GLU A 226 -2.27 -60.01 -11.00
N ASN A 227 -3.42 -59.53 -10.50
CA ASN A 227 -3.86 -58.15 -10.70
C ASN A 227 -3.46 -57.25 -9.52
N ALA A 228 -2.72 -57.76 -8.54
CA ALA A 228 -2.32 -56.98 -7.38
C ALA A 228 -1.20 -56.00 -7.74
N VAL A 229 -1.40 -54.72 -7.42
CA VAL A 229 -0.39 -53.67 -7.50
C VAL A 229 -0.22 -53.06 -6.11
N TYR A 230 1.00 -52.95 -5.64
CA TYR A 230 1.29 -52.47 -4.29
C TYR A 230 1.82 -51.03 -4.37
N PHE A 231 1.32 -50.18 -3.47
CA PHE A 231 1.70 -48.77 -3.38
C PHE A 231 2.17 -48.45 -1.96
N ASN A 232 3.09 -47.50 -1.86
CA ASN A 232 3.62 -47.04 -0.58
C ASN A 232 2.75 -45.92 0.03
N SER A 233 1.91 -45.27 -0.78
CA SER A 233 1.01 -44.20 -0.32
C SER A 233 -0.28 -44.10 -1.16
N GLU A 234 -1.33 -43.49 -0.60
CA GLU A 234 -2.58 -43.25 -1.34
C GLU A 234 -2.35 -42.30 -2.51
N ALA A 235 -1.47 -41.31 -2.34
CA ALA A 235 -1.11 -40.35 -3.37
C ALA A 235 -0.46 -41.03 -4.59
N GLU A 236 0.42 -42.02 -4.36
CA GLU A 236 1.03 -42.82 -5.43
C GLU A 236 -0.02 -43.61 -6.21
N ALA A 237 -0.94 -44.27 -5.51
CA ALA A 237 -2.03 -45.02 -6.13
C ALA A 237 -2.94 -44.10 -6.97
N GLN A 238 -3.29 -42.92 -6.44
CA GLN A 238 -4.10 -41.93 -7.14
C GLN A 238 -3.37 -41.34 -8.36
N ALA A 239 -2.08 -41.06 -8.25
CA ALA A 239 -1.25 -40.60 -9.37
C ALA A 239 -1.14 -41.67 -10.48
N ALA A 240 -1.12 -42.95 -10.09
CA ALA A 240 -1.21 -44.08 -11.02
C ALA A 240 -2.62 -44.29 -11.60
N GLY A 241 -3.60 -43.45 -11.25
CA GLY A 241 -4.96 -43.48 -11.79
C GLY A 241 -5.94 -44.37 -11.02
N TYR A 242 -5.57 -44.88 -9.84
CA TYR A 242 -6.44 -45.72 -9.02
C TYR A 242 -7.36 -44.87 -8.14
N ARG A 243 -8.58 -45.37 -7.90
CA ARG A 243 -9.58 -44.76 -7.04
C ARG A 243 -9.71 -45.51 -5.71
N LYS A 244 -9.98 -44.79 -4.63
CA LYS A 244 -10.19 -45.39 -3.31
C LYS A 244 -11.43 -46.30 -3.30
N SER A 245 -11.28 -47.48 -2.69
CA SER A 245 -12.40 -48.38 -2.39
C SER A 245 -13.38 -47.71 -1.41
N LEU A 246 -14.67 -47.94 -1.65
CA LEU A 246 -15.78 -47.50 -0.79
C LEU A 246 -16.22 -48.57 0.23
N ARG A 247 -15.50 -49.70 0.31
CA ARG A 247 -15.85 -50.85 1.15
C ARG A 247 -15.33 -50.77 2.58
#